data_AF-A0A5S3XVH8-F1
#
_entry.id   AF-A0A5S3XVH8-F1
#
_cell.length_a   1.000
_cell.length_b   1.000
_cell.length_c   1.000
_cell.angle_alpha   90.00
_cell.angle_beta   90.00
_cell.angle_gamma   90.00
#
_symmetry.space_group_name_H-M   'P 1'
#
loop_
_entity.id
_entity.type
_entity.pdbx_description
1 polymer ?
#
loop_
_entity_poly.entity_id
_entity_poly.type
_entity_poly.pdbx_seq_one_letter_code
_entity_poly.pdbx_strand_id
1 'polypeptide(L)' 'MTNSLYSHWQQPKDGWLQVDTLDMHTGGEPLRIIIDGFAELQGQTMIEKRADC' A
#
# COMPACT_ATOMS: atom_id res chain seq x y z
N MET A 1 26.96 6.83 -7.08
CA MET A 1 25.51 6.78 -6.78
C MET A 1 24.88 7.96 -7.48
N THR A 2 24.09 7.71 -8.52
CA THR A 2 23.43 8.77 -9.30
C THR A 2 22.25 9.31 -8.51
N ASN A 3 22.34 10.58 -8.07
CA ASN A 3 21.17 11.29 -7.57
C ASN A 3 20.23 11.54 -8.75
N SER A 4 19.26 10.64 -8.93
CA SER A 4 18.14 10.88 -9.82
C SER A 4 17.39 12.12 -9.34
N LEU A 5 17.04 13.02 -10.27
CA LEU A 5 16.29 14.26 -9.99
C LEU A 5 14.95 14.01 -9.26
N TYR A 6 14.45 12.78 -9.27
CA TYR A 6 13.18 12.38 -8.68
C TYR A 6 13.29 11.66 -7.33
N SER A 7 14.49 11.46 -6.79
CA SER A 7 14.65 10.72 -5.52
C SER A 7 13.99 11.37 -4.31
N HIS A 8 13.61 12.65 -4.42
CA HIS A 8 12.97 13.44 -3.35
C HIS A 8 11.63 14.03 -3.80
N TRP A 9 11.05 13.55 -4.90
CA TRP A 9 9.71 13.98 -5.27
C TRP A 9 8.72 13.54 -4.18
N GLN A 10 7.93 14.50 -3.68
CA GLN A 10 6.83 14.24 -2.76
C GLN A 10 5.52 14.59 -3.45
N GLN A 11 4.52 13.74 -3.24
CA GLN A 11 3.19 14.03 -3.76
C GLN A 11 2.60 15.31 -3.14
N PRO A 12 1.73 16.03 -3.87
CA PRO A 12 0.97 17.15 -3.31
C PRO A 12 0.11 16.70 -2.12
N LYS A 13 -0.04 17.58 -1.13
CA LYS A 13 -0.69 17.25 0.15
C LYS A 13 -2.21 17.06 0.05
N ASP A 14 -2.86 17.52 -1.02
CA ASP A 14 -4.31 17.66 -1.03
C ASP A 14 -4.99 16.67 -1.99
N GLY A 15 -5.86 15.84 -1.41
CA GLY A 15 -6.89 15.06 -2.12
C GLY A 15 -6.45 13.74 -2.76
N TRP A 16 -5.17 13.37 -2.65
CA TRP A 16 -4.65 12.13 -3.23
C TRP A 16 -4.67 11.01 -2.20
N LEU A 17 -5.18 9.84 -2.59
CA LEU A 17 -5.06 8.63 -1.78
C LEU A 17 -3.61 8.13 -1.87
N GLN A 18 -2.92 8.13 -0.74
CA GLN A 18 -1.65 7.46 -0.58
C GLN A 18 -1.90 6.06 -0.04
N VAL A 19 -1.31 5.04 -0.66
CA VAL A 19 -1.28 3.68 -0.12
C VAL A 19 0.18 3.23 -0.07
N ASP A 20 0.68 2.97 1.13
CA ASP A 20 2.04 2.53 1.34
C ASP A 20 2.10 1.01 1.22
N THR A 21 2.99 0.51 0.35
CA THR A 21 3.05 -0.92 0.06
C THR A 21 4.47 -1.46 0.06
N LEU A 22 4.61 -2.74 0.44
CA LEU A 22 5.81 -3.53 0.26
C LEU A 22 5.57 -4.58 -0.83
N ASP A 23 6.33 -4.48 -1.92
CA ASP A 23 6.27 -5.43 -3.04
C ASP A 23 7.27 -6.56 -2.85
N MET A 24 6.80 -7.78 -3.08
CA MET A 24 7.54 -9.03 -2.90
C MET A 24 7.15 -10.03 -4.01
N HIS A 25 7.87 -11.14 -4.10
CA HIS A 25 7.44 -12.27 -4.93
C HIS A 25 7.87 -13.60 -4.31
N THR A 26 7.12 -14.67 -4.57
CA THR A 26 7.50 -16.05 -4.24
C THR A 26 7.36 -16.91 -5.48
N GLY A 27 8.45 -17.53 -5.93
CA GLY A 27 8.43 -18.32 -7.17
C GLY A 27 8.18 -17.52 -8.45
N GLY A 28 8.32 -16.19 -8.40
CA GLY A 28 8.00 -15.29 -9.51
C GLY A 28 6.57 -14.73 -9.46
N GLU A 29 5.71 -15.29 -8.59
CA GLU A 29 4.38 -14.75 -8.35
C GLU A 29 4.45 -13.51 -7.47
N PRO A 30 3.90 -12.36 -7.91
CA PRO A 30 3.97 -11.12 -7.17
C PRO A 30 3.03 -11.12 -5.96
N LEU A 31 3.49 -10.50 -4.87
CA LEU A 31 2.72 -10.20 -3.67
C LEU A 31 2.91 -8.72 -3.34
N ARG A 32 1.82 -8.00 -3.09
CA ARG A 32 1.85 -6.62 -2.61
C ARG A 32 1.22 -6.56 -1.23
N ILE A 33 1.99 -6.19 -0.23
CA ILE A 33 1.53 -6.03 1.14
C ILE A 33 1.18 -4.56 1.34
N ILE A 34 -0.07 -4.27 1.69
CA ILE A 34 -0.49 -2.93 2.09
C ILE A 34 -0.06 -2.69 3.54
N ILE A 35 0.67 -1.62 3.78
CA ILE A 35 1.22 -1.23 5.09
C ILE A 35 0.43 -0.08 5.72
N ASP A 36 -0.01 0.88 4.90
CA ASP A 36 -0.80 2.03 5.35
C ASP A 36 -1.65 2.61 4.21
N GLY A 37 -2.60 3.48 4.53
CA GLY A 37 -3.39 4.25 3.57
C GLY A 37 -4.64 3.53 3.04
N PHE A 38 -4.89 2.30 3.48
CA PHE A 38 -6.15 1.60 3.23
C PHE A 38 -7.13 1.81 4.40
N ALA A 39 -8.42 1.78 4.11
CA ALA A 39 -9.45 2.02 5.11
C ALA A 39 -9.44 0.94 6.22
N GLU A 40 -9.86 1.32 7.42
CA GLU A 40 -10.01 0.38 8.52
C GLU A 40 -11.19 -0.58 8.25
N LEU A 41 -10.88 -1.88 8.18
CA LEU A 41 -11.87 -2.94 7.94
C LEU A 41 -12.70 -3.23 9.19
N GLN A 42 -14.02 -3.30 9.00
CA GLN A 42 -14.98 -3.65 10.03
C GLN A 42 -15.05 -5.15 10.29
N GLY A 43 -15.46 -5.54 11.50
CA GLY A 43 -15.60 -6.93 11.92
C GLY A 43 -14.43 -7.45 12.76
N GLN A 44 -14.70 -8.49 13.55
CA GLN A 44 -13.75 -9.07 14.51
C GLN A 44 -12.96 -10.24 13.91
N THR A 45 -13.55 -10.95 12.95
CA THR A 45 -12.93 -12.11 12.29
C THR A 45 -12.38 -11.75 10.92
N MET A 46 -11.45 -12.56 10.41
CA MET A 46 -10.92 -12.37 9.05
C MET A 46 -12.00 -12.55 7.97
N ILE A 47 -13.03 -13.37 8.22
CA ILE A 47 -14.14 -13.56 7.28
C ILE A 47 -15.00 -12.30 7.20
N GLU A 48 -15.30 -11.68 8.34
CA GLU A 48 -16.05 -10.42 8.41
C GLU A 48 -15.28 -9.28 7.73
N LYS A 49 -13.99 -9.13 8.03
CA LYS A 49 -13.12 -8.12 7.39
C LYS A 49 -13.02 -8.31 5.88
N ARG A 50 -13.01 -9.56 5.41
CA ARG A 50 -13.03 -9.88 3.97
C ARG A 50 -14.40 -9.59 3.32
N ALA A 51 -15.48 -9.58 4.08
CA ALA A 51 -16.81 -9.23 3.58
C ALA A 51 -17.04 -7.72 3.53
N ASP A 52 -16.33 -6.96 4.37
CA ASP A 52 -16.33 -5.50 4.41
C ASP A 52 -15.43 -4.86 3.34
N CYS A 53 -14.34 -5.53 2.96
CA CYS A 53 -13.43 -5.08 1.90
C CYS A 53 -14.07 -5.16 0.51
#